data_AF-A0A554A4A8-F1
#
_entry.id   AF-A0A554A4A8-F1
#
_cell.length_a   1.000
_cell.length_b   1.000
_cell.length_c   1.000
_cell.angle_alpha   90.00
_cell.angle_beta   90.00
_cell.angle_gamma   90.00
#
_symmetry.space_group_name_H-M   'P 1'
#
loop_
_entity.id
_entity.type
_entity.pdbx_description
1 polymer ?
#
loop_
_entity_poly.entity_id
_entity_poly.type
_entity_poly.pdbx_seq_one_letter_code
_entity_poly.pdbx_strand_id
1 'polypeptide(L)'
;MKKKWLAVVPALALVAAPLPFQSADAASQDEYVQIAESEIPEGYEAILEWPAEEQPLVQQGSQSFEAEFIQVMLVHFGHDTDVDGVFGPHTHEQVKSLQAEKGLTQDGIVGVQTWTVLLDEYVAQSFTAEDAVTIAEKALDNDDLVFSSNGEKHWDSEGNAFYNLRAQSQELIDGGGTGTVGHYDVFQNGDVVEADPK
;
A
#
# COMPACT_ATOMS: atom_id res chain seq x y z
N MET A 1 -22.73 57.95 -6.99
CA MET A 1 -23.48 56.99 -7.83
C MET A 1 -23.33 57.41 -9.29
N LYS A 2 -22.50 56.70 -10.07
CA LYS A 2 -22.10 57.09 -11.44
C LYS A 2 -22.79 56.17 -12.48
N LYS A 3 -23.08 56.75 -13.64
CA LYS A 3 -24.11 56.41 -14.63
C LYS A 3 -23.75 55.21 -15.52
N LYS A 4 -24.77 54.42 -15.90
CA LYS A 4 -24.72 53.37 -16.95
C LYS A 4 -24.92 54.01 -18.33
N TRP A 5 -24.11 53.62 -19.33
CA TRP A 5 -24.41 53.79 -20.76
C TRP A 5 -23.97 52.52 -21.50
N LEU A 6 -24.90 51.96 -22.30
CA LEU A 6 -24.67 50.88 -23.27
C LEU A 6 -24.11 51.48 -24.57
N ALA A 7 -23.19 50.77 -25.22
CA ALA A 7 -22.91 50.92 -26.65
C ALA A 7 -22.60 49.54 -27.26
N VAL A 8 -23.16 49.28 -28.43
CA VAL A 8 -23.26 48.00 -29.14
C VAL A 8 -22.57 48.15 -30.50
N VAL A 9 -21.58 47.25 -30.77
CA VAL A 9 -21.21 46.61 -32.08
C VAL A 9 -20.45 47.53 -33.10
N PRO A 10 -19.45 47.05 -33.90
CA PRO A 10 -19.51 45.82 -34.72
C PRO A 10 -18.27 44.91 -34.83
N ALA A 11 -18.57 43.72 -35.36
CA ALA A 11 -17.66 42.65 -35.73
C ALA A 11 -16.72 43.03 -36.88
N LEU A 12 -15.47 42.57 -36.79
CA LEU A 12 -14.57 42.39 -37.94
C LEU A 12 -13.89 41.03 -37.80
N ALA A 13 -14.16 40.13 -38.73
CA ALA A 13 -13.39 38.90 -38.91
C ALA A 13 -12.12 39.22 -39.72
N LEU A 14 -10.96 38.75 -39.26
CA LEU A 14 -9.74 38.73 -40.05
C LEU A 14 -9.08 37.35 -39.91
N VAL A 15 -8.95 36.67 -41.05
CA VAL A 15 -8.25 35.39 -41.22
C VAL A 15 -6.75 35.69 -41.36
N ALA A 16 -5.90 34.99 -40.59
CA ALA A 16 -4.45 34.98 -40.77
C ALA A 16 -3.90 33.55 -40.64
N ALA A 17 -3.05 33.17 -41.58
CA ALA A 17 -2.50 31.84 -41.85
C ALA A 17 -1.53 31.32 -40.76
N PRO A 18 -1.28 29.99 -40.67
CA PRO A 18 -0.37 29.42 -39.67
C PRO A 18 1.10 29.75 -39.98
N LEU A 19 1.84 30.21 -38.96
CA LEU A 19 3.29 30.35 -38.97
C LEU A 19 3.96 28.99 -38.64
N PRO A 20 5.17 28.71 -39.16
CA PRO A 20 5.93 27.53 -38.78
C PRO A 20 6.49 27.68 -37.36
N PHE A 21 6.06 26.82 -36.44
CA PHE A 21 6.69 26.74 -35.13
C PHE A 21 8.06 26.07 -35.25
N GLN A 22 9.13 26.85 -35.03
CA GLN A 22 10.43 26.33 -34.62
C GLN A 22 10.29 25.78 -33.20
N SER A 23 10.49 24.48 -33.02
CA SER A 23 10.61 23.87 -31.70
C SER A 23 12.01 24.11 -31.15
N ALA A 24 12.09 25.00 -30.16
CA ALA A 24 13.14 24.98 -29.17
C ALA A 24 12.56 25.61 -27.91
N ASP A 25 12.12 24.77 -26.98
CA ASP A 25 12.40 25.04 -25.58
C ASP A 25 12.51 23.71 -24.83
N ALA A 26 13.64 23.57 -24.15
CA ALA A 26 13.92 22.53 -23.20
C ALA A 26 13.32 22.93 -21.87
N ALA A 27 12.42 22.11 -21.34
CA ALA A 27 12.11 22.07 -19.93
C ALA A 27 11.94 20.60 -19.57
N SER A 28 12.89 20.08 -18.80
CA SER A 28 12.86 18.78 -18.17
C SER A 28 11.56 18.64 -17.38
N GLN A 29 10.69 17.74 -17.84
CA GLN A 29 9.68 17.16 -16.98
C GLN A 29 10.37 16.04 -16.23
N ASP A 30 10.82 16.34 -15.01
CA ASP A 30 10.88 15.31 -13.98
C ASP A 30 9.42 14.94 -13.73
N GLU A 31 9.02 13.84 -14.35
CA GLU A 31 7.75 13.19 -14.20
C GLU A 31 7.69 12.65 -12.76
N TYR A 32 7.23 13.49 -11.83
CA TYR A 32 6.82 13.03 -10.51
C TYR A 32 5.69 12.01 -10.71
N VAL A 33 6.02 10.74 -10.48
CA VAL A 33 5.10 9.61 -10.55
C VAL A 33 3.94 9.87 -9.61
N GLN A 34 2.74 10.07 -10.16
CA GLN A 34 1.51 10.02 -9.39
C GLN A 34 1.22 8.54 -9.11
N ILE A 35 1.57 8.10 -7.90
CA ILE A 35 1.20 6.77 -7.40
C ILE A 35 -0.29 6.79 -7.12
N ALA A 36 -1.06 6.22 -8.05
CA ALA A 36 -2.50 6.05 -7.95
C ALA A 36 -2.81 4.70 -7.27
N GLU A 37 -3.47 4.75 -6.13
CA GLU A 37 -4.46 3.78 -5.60
C GLU A 37 -4.18 2.28 -5.92
N SER A 38 -2.93 1.85 -5.71
CA SER A 38 -2.50 0.51 -5.30
C SER A 38 -1.03 0.62 -4.87
N GLU A 39 -0.79 0.53 -3.57
CA GLU A 39 0.03 1.46 -2.77
C GLU A 39 1.51 1.15 -2.53
N ILE A 40 2.07 -0.01 -2.87
CA ILE A 40 3.52 -0.24 -2.71
C ILE A 40 4.00 -1.08 -3.91
N PRO A 41 5.11 -0.73 -4.60
CA PRO A 41 5.58 -1.53 -5.74
C PRO A 41 5.81 -3.00 -5.35
N GLU A 42 5.32 -3.91 -6.18
CA GLU A 42 5.66 -5.34 -6.11
C GLU A 42 7.15 -5.55 -6.43
N GLY A 43 7.73 -6.67 -5.98
CA GLY A 43 9.13 -7.02 -6.21
C GLY A 43 10.01 -7.02 -4.96
N TYR A 44 9.46 -6.66 -3.80
CA TYR A 44 10.14 -6.72 -2.50
C TYR A 44 9.82 -7.99 -1.71
N GLU A 45 9.21 -9.00 -2.33
CA GLU A 45 8.83 -10.25 -1.66
C GLU A 45 10.05 -10.96 -1.07
N ALA A 46 11.22 -10.80 -1.69
CA ALA A 46 12.48 -11.34 -1.18
C ALA A 46 12.85 -10.79 0.21
N ILE A 47 12.43 -9.56 0.54
CA ILE A 47 12.63 -9.00 1.88
C ILE A 47 11.74 -9.74 2.90
N LEU A 48 10.56 -10.20 2.51
CA LEU A 48 9.65 -10.94 3.40
C LEU A 48 10.12 -12.37 3.70
N GLU A 49 11.09 -12.90 2.95
CA GLU A 49 11.62 -14.25 3.19
C GLU A 49 12.31 -14.37 4.56
N TRP A 50 12.80 -13.26 5.11
CA TRP A 50 13.48 -13.22 6.40
C TRP A 50 12.74 -12.34 7.40
N PRO A 51 12.59 -12.79 8.66
CA PRO A 51 11.90 -12.02 9.67
C PRO A 51 12.73 -10.78 10.06
N ALA A 52 12.09 -9.79 10.70
CA ALA A 52 12.71 -8.51 11.06
C ALA A 52 14.01 -8.66 11.89
N GLU A 53 14.15 -9.73 12.66
CA GLU A 53 15.35 -10.05 13.46
C GLU A 53 16.56 -10.46 12.61
N GLU A 54 16.31 -10.95 11.40
CA GLU A 54 17.33 -11.41 10.46
C GLU A 54 17.62 -10.37 9.37
N GLN A 55 16.81 -9.31 9.30
CA GLN A 55 17.05 -8.20 8.37
C GLN A 55 18.36 -7.46 8.70
N PRO A 56 19.09 -6.99 7.68
CA PRO A 56 20.33 -6.25 7.91
C PRO A 56 20.04 -4.91 8.58
N LEU A 57 21.00 -4.45 9.39
CA LEU A 57 20.97 -3.07 9.89
C LEU A 57 21.26 -2.11 8.73
N VAL A 58 20.31 -1.24 8.41
CA VAL A 58 20.45 -0.22 7.35
C VAL A 58 20.50 1.17 7.98
N GLN A 59 21.43 1.99 7.54
CA GLN A 59 21.67 3.31 8.11
C GLN A 59 22.29 4.24 7.07
N GLN A 60 22.52 5.50 7.45
CA GLN A 60 23.16 6.47 6.57
C GLN A 60 24.48 5.95 5.99
N GLY A 61 24.61 6.06 4.66
CA GLY A 61 25.73 5.56 3.87
C GLY A 61 25.52 4.16 3.28
N SER A 62 24.45 3.46 3.65
CA SER A 62 24.06 2.22 2.97
C SER A 62 23.64 2.50 1.53
N GLN A 63 23.99 1.59 0.63
CA GLN A 63 23.48 1.54 -0.73
C GLN A 63 23.09 0.10 -1.04
N SER A 64 21.79 -0.20 -1.03
CA SER A 64 21.29 -1.57 -1.11
C SER A 64 19.83 -1.62 -1.54
N PHE A 65 19.37 -2.84 -1.85
CA PHE A 65 17.97 -3.10 -2.17
C PHE A 65 17.03 -2.82 -0.98
N GLU A 66 17.50 -3.11 0.23
CA GLU A 66 16.79 -2.82 1.47
C GLU A 66 16.65 -1.31 1.71
N ALA A 67 17.66 -0.51 1.35
CA ALA A 67 17.57 0.95 1.43
C ALA A 67 16.50 1.51 0.48
N GLU A 68 16.37 0.94 -0.72
CA GLU A 68 15.33 1.30 -1.68
C GLU A 68 13.93 0.96 -1.12
N PHE A 69 13.75 -0.24 -0.57
CA PHE A 69 12.52 -0.62 0.11
C PHE A 69 12.17 0.32 1.27
N ILE A 70 13.15 0.66 2.12
CA ILE A 70 12.93 1.62 3.22
C ILE A 70 12.45 2.96 2.68
N GLN A 71 13.04 3.47 1.60
CA GLN A 71 12.62 4.72 0.98
C GLN A 71 11.20 4.65 0.42
N VAL A 72 10.84 3.54 -0.24
CA VAL A 72 9.47 3.26 -0.70
C VAL A 72 8.49 3.31 0.48
N MET A 73 8.80 2.60 1.56
CA MET A 73 7.92 2.56 2.73
C MET A 73 7.83 3.92 3.43
N LEU A 74 8.93 4.69 3.48
CA LEU A 74 8.89 6.05 3.99
C LEU A 74 7.91 6.92 3.19
N VAL A 75 7.94 6.84 1.86
CA VAL A 75 6.98 7.54 0.99
C VAL A 75 5.55 7.08 1.25
N HIS A 76 5.33 5.76 1.43
CA HIS A 76 4.02 5.20 1.81
C HIS A 76 3.50 5.78 3.14
N PHE A 77 4.37 5.92 4.14
CA PHE A 77 4.04 6.59 5.41
C PHE A 77 3.91 8.13 5.29
N GLY A 78 4.07 8.69 4.09
CA GLY A 78 3.94 10.13 3.83
C GLY A 78 5.21 10.94 4.14
N HIS A 79 6.36 10.28 4.30
CA HIS A 79 7.65 10.93 4.44
C HIS A 79 8.32 11.14 3.07
N ASP A 80 8.70 12.38 2.78
CA ASP A 80 9.37 12.75 1.55
C ASP A 80 10.83 12.26 1.54
N THR A 81 11.21 11.38 0.62
CA THR A 81 12.60 10.95 0.36
C THR A 81 12.73 10.51 -1.09
N ASP A 82 13.92 10.64 -1.66
CA ASP A 82 14.24 10.02 -2.94
C ASP A 82 14.26 8.48 -2.79
N VAL A 83 13.72 7.77 -3.78
CA VAL A 83 13.77 6.30 -3.88
C VAL A 83 14.83 5.92 -4.90
N ASP A 84 16.08 5.85 -4.44
CA ASP A 84 17.27 5.65 -5.27
C ASP A 84 18.20 4.53 -4.75
N GLY A 85 17.80 3.87 -3.66
CA GLY A 85 18.57 2.85 -2.98
C GLY A 85 19.79 3.39 -2.22
N VAL A 86 19.96 4.71 -2.11
CA VAL A 86 21.05 5.36 -1.38
C VAL A 86 20.52 6.01 -0.11
N PHE A 87 20.88 5.43 1.04
CA PHE A 87 20.47 5.94 2.33
C PHE A 87 21.29 7.19 2.71
N GLY A 88 20.87 8.34 2.21
CA GLY A 88 21.51 9.63 2.42
C GLY A 88 21.14 10.32 3.75
N PRO A 89 21.68 11.52 4.01
CA PRO A 89 21.29 12.33 5.16
C PRO A 89 19.79 12.64 5.21
N HIS A 90 19.17 12.85 4.04
CA HIS A 90 17.74 13.13 3.97
C HIS A 90 16.90 11.92 4.41
N THR A 91 17.15 10.73 3.84
CA THR A 91 16.50 9.48 4.26
C THR A 91 16.70 9.21 5.76
N HIS A 92 17.89 9.51 6.32
CA HIS A 92 18.14 9.40 7.77
C HIS A 92 17.21 10.27 8.62
N GLU A 93 16.98 11.52 8.21
CA GLU A 93 16.04 12.42 8.90
C GLU A 93 14.59 11.90 8.82
N GLN A 94 14.22 11.29 7.70
CA GLN A 94 12.89 10.71 7.51
C GLN A 94 12.68 9.44 8.33
N VAL A 95 13.68 8.55 8.40
CA VAL A 95 13.62 7.40 9.31
C VAL A 95 13.47 7.85 10.76
N LYS A 96 14.18 8.90 11.19
CA LYS A 96 13.98 9.45 12.54
C LYS A 96 12.56 9.98 12.78
N SER A 97 11.97 10.58 11.75
CA SER A 97 10.59 11.10 11.82
C SER A 97 9.59 9.96 11.93
N LEU A 98 9.73 8.91 11.13
CA LEU A 98 8.94 7.68 11.23
C LEU A 98 9.10 7.04 12.61
N GLN A 99 10.34 6.87 13.09
CA GLN A 99 10.61 6.34 14.41
C GLN A 99 9.92 7.15 15.51
N ALA A 100 9.92 8.49 15.41
CA ALA A 100 9.22 9.36 16.34
C ALA A 100 7.70 9.12 16.34
N GLU A 101 7.09 9.01 15.16
CA GLU A 101 5.66 8.75 14.99
C GLU A 101 5.25 7.41 15.60
N LYS A 102 6.09 6.39 15.39
CA LYS A 102 5.84 5.01 15.85
C LYS A 102 6.30 4.78 17.29
N GLY A 103 6.77 5.81 17.99
CA GLY A 103 7.19 5.72 19.39
C GLY A 103 8.50 4.95 19.62
N LEU A 104 9.34 4.83 18.59
CA LEU A 104 10.64 4.16 18.62
C LEU A 104 11.77 5.13 19.01
N THR A 105 12.96 4.56 19.29
CA THR A 105 14.19 5.36 19.44
C THR A 105 14.52 6.07 18.12
N GLN A 106 14.68 7.40 18.17
CA GLN A 106 14.93 8.25 17.00
C GLN A 106 16.42 8.32 16.63
N ASP A 107 17.04 7.18 16.38
CA ASP A 107 18.46 7.07 16.01
C ASP A 107 18.71 7.16 14.49
N GLY A 108 17.65 7.02 13.69
CA GLY A 108 17.71 6.99 12.22
C GLY A 108 18.36 5.72 11.67
N ILE A 109 18.47 4.69 12.50
CA ILE A 109 18.99 3.38 12.13
C ILE A 109 17.80 2.43 11.98
N VAL A 110 17.70 1.79 10.82
CA VAL A 110 16.70 0.75 10.57
C VAL A 110 17.24 -0.57 11.11
N GLY A 111 16.91 -0.84 12.37
CA GLY A 111 17.09 -2.14 13.02
C GLY A 111 15.76 -2.84 13.23
N VAL A 112 15.77 -3.98 13.96
CA VAL A 112 14.62 -4.89 14.13
C VAL A 112 13.28 -4.18 14.34
N GLN A 113 13.18 -3.26 15.31
CA GLN A 113 11.90 -2.59 15.60
C GLN A 113 11.40 -1.70 14.45
N THR A 114 12.31 -1.06 13.71
CA THR A 114 11.92 -0.28 12.53
C THR A 114 11.54 -1.21 11.40
N TRP A 115 12.30 -2.29 11.19
CA TRP A 115 11.94 -3.34 10.23
C TRP A 115 10.56 -3.92 10.47
N THR A 116 10.20 -4.26 11.71
CA THR A 116 8.86 -4.75 12.06
C THR A 116 7.78 -3.80 11.57
N VAL A 117 7.89 -2.49 11.84
CA VAL A 117 6.92 -1.50 11.37
C VAL A 117 6.81 -1.49 9.84
N LEU A 118 7.95 -1.48 9.13
CA LEU A 118 7.94 -1.41 7.68
C LEU A 118 7.35 -2.68 7.04
N LEU A 119 7.70 -3.85 7.56
CA LEU A 119 7.27 -5.14 7.03
C LEU A 119 5.81 -5.43 7.37
N ASP A 120 5.36 -5.14 8.59
CA ASP A 120 3.97 -5.35 8.98
C ASP A 120 3.02 -4.50 8.13
N GLU A 121 3.40 -3.24 7.87
CA GLU A 121 2.64 -2.37 6.97
C GLU A 121 2.66 -2.90 5.53
N TYR A 122 3.83 -3.29 5.02
CA TYR A 122 3.93 -3.86 3.68
C TYR A 122 3.02 -5.08 3.51
N VAL A 123 3.11 -6.02 4.46
CA VAL A 123 2.28 -7.23 4.49
C VAL A 123 0.80 -6.88 4.58
N ALA A 124 0.42 -5.90 5.39
CA ALA A 124 -0.97 -5.45 5.50
C ALA A 124 -1.52 -4.90 4.19
N GLN A 125 -0.72 -4.12 3.47
CA GLN A 125 -1.11 -3.55 2.19
C GLN A 125 -1.17 -4.63 1.10
N SER A 126 -0.19 -5.54 1.06
CA SER A 126 -0.15 -6.63 0.08
C SER A 126 -1.13 -7.76 0.37
N PHE A 127 -1.65 -7.88 1.60
CA PHE A 127 -2.54 -8.98 1.99
C PHE A 127 -3.86 -8.94 1.22
N THR A 128 -4.20 -10.04 0.54
CA THR A 128 -5.40 -10.16 -0.29
C THR A 128 -6.43 -11.13 0.29
N ALA A 129 -7.65 -11.08 -0.26
CA ALA A 129 -8.68 -12.06 0.08
C ALA A 129 -8.30 -13.49 -0.37
N GLU A 130 -7.49 -13.63 -1.43
CA GLU A 130 -7.00 -14.93 -1.90
C GLU A 130 -5.97 -15.53 -0.92
N ASP A 131 -5.11 -14.68 -0.35
CA ASP A 131 -4.19 -15.08 0.72
C ASP A 131 -4.96 -15.54 1.96
N ALA A 132 -5.98 -14.79 2.36
CA ALA A 132 -6.86 -15.15 3.46
C ALA A 132 -7.53 -16.52 3.26
N VAL A 133 -8.03 -16.80 2.04
CA VAL A 133 -8.61 -18.11 1.72
C VAL A 133 -7.56 -19.21 1.85
N THR A 134 -6.37 -19.00 1.30
CA THR A 134 -5.26 -19.98 1.38
C THR A 134 -4.86 -20.26 2.83
N ILE A 135 -4.82 -19.23 3.67
CA ILE A 135 -4.55 -19.36 5.11
C ILE A 135 -5.65 -20.18 5.79
N ALA A 136 -6.93 -19.88 5.52
CA ALA A 136 -8.05 -20.60 6.12
C ALA A 136 -8.09 -22.08 5.73
N GLU A 137 -7.90 -22.39 4.45
CA GLU A 137 -7.83 -23.76 3.93
C GLU A 137 -6.73 -24.55 4.64
N LYS A 138 -5.54 -23.96 4.75
CA LYS A 138 -4.39 -24.59 5.42
C LYS A 138 -4.61 -24.75 6.93
N ALA A 139 -5.21 -23.76 7.60
CA ALA A 139 -5.38 -23.77 9.05
C ALA A 139 -6.48 -24.74 9.49
N LEU A 140 -7.56 -24.84 8.71
CA LEU A 140 -8.70 -25.70 9.03
C LEU A 140 -8.56 -27.12 8.47
N ASP A 141 -7.70 -27.33 7.47
CA ASP A 141 -7.30 -28.63 6.92
C ASP A 141 -8.50 -29.55 6.66
N ASN A 142 -9.49 -29.02 5.94
CA ASN A 142 -10.75 -29.69 5.68
C ASN A 142 -11.17 -29.54 4.22
N ASP A 143 -11.02 -30.63 3.46
CA ASP A 143 -11.33 -30.71 2.03
C ASP A 143 -12.80 -30.49 1.67
N ASP A 144 -13.73 -30.59 2.64
CA ASP A 144 -15.15 -30.33 2.42
C ASP A 144 -15.51 -28.84 2.50
N LEU A 145 -14.64 -28.02 3.10
CA LEU A 145 -14.89 -26.60 3.27
C LEU A 145 -14.47 -25.79 2.04
N VAL A 146 -15.39 -24.96 1.57
CA VAL A 146 -15.19 -23.93 0.56
C VAL A 146 -15.32 -22.57 1.22
N PHE A 147 -14.32 -21.72 1.06
CA PHE A 147 -14.31 -20.37 1.61
C PHE A 147 -14.69 -19.33 0.57
N SER A 148 -15.37 -18.27 1.01
CA SER A 148 -15.72 -17.13 0.17
C SER A 148 -15.59 -15.83 0.96
N SER A 149 -15.12 -14.76 0.31
CA SER A 149 -15.01 -13.41 0.88
C SER A 149 -15.94 -12.46 0.14
N ASN A 150 -16.39 -11.39 0.81
CA ASN A 150 -17.04 -10.24 0.17
C ASN A 150 -16.02 -9.28 -0.50
N GLY A 151 -14.72 -9.51 -0.30
CA GLY A 151 -13.62 -8.69 -0.82
C GLY A 151 -13.30 -7.45 0.01
N GLU A 152 -14.01 -7.21 1.11
CA GLU A 152 -13.75 -6.08 2.01
C GLU A 152 -12.60 -6.42 2.96
N LYS A 153 -11.51 -5.64 2.87
CA LYS A 153 -10.41 -5.68 3.84
C LYS A 153 -10.83 -4.90 5.08
N HIS A 154 -10.56 -5.48 6.25
CA HIS A 154 -10.81 -4.86 7.53
C HIS A 154 -9.52 -4.76 8.35
N TRP A 155 -9.55 -3.96 9.41
CA TRP A 155 -8.43 -3.77 10.33
C TRP A 155 -8.93 -3.91 11.77
N ASP A 156 -8.13 -4.52 12.62
CA ASP A 156 -8.39 -4.56 14.07
C ASP A 156 -7.86 -3.30 14.78
N SER A 157 -7.96 -3.26 16.10
CA SER A 157 -7.45 -2.16 16.91
C SER A 157 -5.93 -2.09 17.00
N GLU A 158 -5.24 -3.15 16.62
CA GLU A 158 -3.78 -3.27 16.63
C GLU A 158 -3.17 -2.94 15.24
N GLY A 159 -4.01 -2.79 14.22
CA GLY A 159 -3.61 -2.44 12.86
C GLY A 159 -3.45 -3.65 11.94
N ASN A 160 -3.79 -4.86 12.37
CA ASN A 160 -3.68 -6.05 11.54
C ASN A 160 -4.81 -6.08 10.51
N ALA A 161 -4.46 -6.24 9.23
CA ALA A 161 -5.45 -6.46 8.19
C ALA A 161 -6.03 -7.88 8.26
N PHE A 162 -7.33 -8.00 7.99
CA PHE A 162 -8.02 -9.28 7.91
C PHE A 162 -9.18 -9.26 6.92
N TYR A 163 -9.60 -10.43 6.48
CA TYR A 163 -10.82 -10.63 5.69
C TYR A 163 -11.80 -11.52 6.45
N ASN A 164 -13.09 -11.19 6.40
CA ASN A 164 -14.14 -12.07 6.90
C ASN A 164 -14.51 -13.09 5.81
N LEU A 165 -14.27 -14.37 6.09
CA LEU A 165 -14.55 -15.47 5.18
C LEU A 165 -15.77 -16.25 5.65
N ARG A 166 -16.68 -16.54 4.73
CA ARG A 166 -17.75 -17.51 4.93
C ARG A 166 -17.27 -18.89 4.53
N ALA A 167 -17.39 -19.87 5.43
CA ALA A 167 -17.12 -21.28 5.16
C ALA A 167 -18.41 -22.03 4.82
N GLN A 168 -18.38 -22.82 3.75
CA GLN A 168 -19.48 -23.69 3.33
C GLN A 168 -19.00 -25.13 3.11
N SER A 169 -19.78 -26.11 3.57
CA SER A 169 -19.58 -27.54 3.35
C SER A 169 -20.27 -27.98 2.06
N GLN A 170 -19.52 -28.63 1.17
CA GLN A 170 -20.07 -29.18 -0.06
C GLN A 170 -21.02 -30.35 0.22
N GLU A 171 -20.71 -31.22 1.19
CA GLU A 171 -21.59 -32.32 1.61
C GLU A 171 -22.96 -31.82 2.07
N LEU A 172 -23.00 -30.75 2.86
CA LEU A 172 -24.26 -30.14 3.32
C LEU A 172 -25.05 -29.49 2.18
N ILE A 173 -24.38 -28.96 1.16
CA ILE A 173 -25.02 -28.42 -0.06
C ILE A 173 -25.64 -29.57 -0.86
N ASP A 174 -24.90 -30.67 -1.06
CA ASP A 174 -25.37 -31.84 -1.79
C ASP A 174 -26.56 -32.52 -1.09
N GLY A 175 -26.63 -32.39 0.24
CA GLY A 175 -27.78 -32.78 1.07
C GLY A 175 -29.01 -31.84 0.97
N GLY A 176 -28.93 -30.75 0.20
CA GLY A 176 -30.02 -29.78 0.00
C GLY A 176 -30.08 -28.64 1.02
N GLY A 177 -29.04 -28.46 1.83
CA GLY A 177 -28.90 -27.35 2.79
C GLY A 177 -28.24 -26.10 2.20
N THR A 178 -28.05 -25.06 3.01
CA THR A 178 -27.30 -23.85 2.62
C THR A 178 -25.79 -24.06 2.62
N GLY A 179 -25.31 -25.18 3.17
CA GLY A 179 -23.91 -25.48 3.33
C GLY A 179 -23.17 -24.65 4.38
N THR A 180 -23.77 -23.61 4.98
CA THR A 180 -23.00 -22.68 5.81
C THR A 180 -22.54 -23.33 7.11
N VAL A 181 -21.23 -23.36 7.31
CA VAL A 181 -20.59 -23.93 8.51
C VAL A 181 -20.29 -22.83 9.52
N GLY A 182 -19.78 -21.69 9.07
CA GLY A 182 -19.40 -20.57 9.95
C GLY A 182 -18.82 -19.40 9.17
N HIS A 183 -18.37 -18.38 9.91
CA HIS A 183 -17.55 -17.29 9.38
C HIS A 183 -16.26 -17.19 10.19
N TYR A 184 -15.20 -16.72 9.54
CA TYR A 184 -13.88 -16.62 10.11
C TYR A 184 -13.25 -15.28 9.75
N ASP A 185 -12.75 -14.54 10.73
CA ASP A 185 -11.82 -13.44 10.47
C ASP A 185 -10.42 -14.06 10.28
N VAL A 186 -9.83 -13.83 9.12
CA VAL A 186 -8.52 -14.37 8.74
C VAL A 186 -7.52 -13.25 8.56
N PHE A 187 -6.49 -13.25 9.38
CA PHE A 187 -5.53 -12.16 9.54
C PHE A 187 -4.27 -12.37 8.71
N GLN A 188 -3.63 -11.25 8.35
CA GLN A 188 -2.37 -11.22 7.60
C GLN A 188 -1.22 -12.01 8.27
N ASN A 189 -1.27 -12.14 9.60
CA ASN A 189 -0.27 -12.86 10.39
C ASN A 189 -0.50 -14.39 10.40
N GLY A 190 -1.55 -14.87 9.73
CA GLY A 190 -1.92 -16.29 9.67
C GLY A 190 -2.96 -16.74 10.69
N ASP A 191 -3.41 -15.86 11.60
CA ASP A 191 -4.43 -16.20 12.58
C ASP A 191 -5.81 -16.38 11.91
N VAL A 192 -6.55 -17.39 12.35
CA VAL A 192 -7.91 -17.71 11.89
C VAL A 192 -8.82 -17.79 13.11
N VAL A 193 -9.79 -16.88 13.20
CA VAL A 193 -10.66 -16.73 14.36
C VAL A 193 -12.11 -16.85 13.93
N GLU A 194 -12.89 -17.71 14.58
CA GLU A 194 -14.34 -17.80 14.35
C GLU A 194 -15.01 -16.47 14.68
N ALA A 195 -15.87 -15.99 13.77
CA ALA A 195 -16.44 -14.66 13.83
C ALA A 195 -17.91 -14.65 13.37
N ASP A 196 -18.59 -13.54 13.64
CA ASP A 196 -19.89 -13.24 13.06
C ASP A 196 -19.74 -12.74 11.60
N PRO A 197 -20.77 -12.88 10.75
CA PRO A 197 -20.75 -12.33 9.40
C PRO A 197 -20.66 -10.80 9.41
N LYS A 198 -19.90 -10.23 8.46
CA LYS A 198 -19.76 -8.79 8.26
C LYS A 198 -20.47 -8.31 7.00
#